data_AF-A0A7X9B8W2-F1
#
_entry.id   AF-A0A7X9B8W2-F1
#
_cell.length_a   1.000
_cell.length_b   1.000
_cell.length_c   1.000
_cell.angle_alpha   90.00
_cell.angle_beta   90.00
_cell.angle_gamma   90.00
#
_symmetry.space_group_name_H-M   'P 1'
#
loop_
_entity.id
_entity.type
_entity.pdbx_description
1 polymer ?
#
loop_
_entity_poly.entity_id
_entity_poly.type
_entity_poly.pdbx_seq_one_letter_code
_entity_poly.pdbx_strand_id
1 'polypeptide(L)'
;LTFSMMYAFSENYILPLSHDEVVHGKKSLIDKMPGYYDDKFSNLRLLYQYMYAHPGKKLLFMGGEFGQFIEWKEHEGLDWHLLEYDKHAKMQSYLKDLNKFYKEETCLYEVDSSFDGFEWIENQNYLESIISFERINKAGEKLICIFNFTPVARNDYPIGVTELGTYNTLFTSDHQRYGGNTKRIKRYKAKEEEFHGRAYSIRVDLPALGAMYLKRIPAKETKIKR
;
A
#
# COMPACT_ATOMS: atom_id res chain seq x y z
N LEU A 1 -13.13 3.02 4.63
CA LEU A 1 -12.04 3.08 3.62
C LEU A 1 -12.19 4.28 2.69
N THR A 2 -13.33 4.47 2.03
CA THR A 2 -13.45 5.47 0.94
C THR A 2 -13.93 6.86 1.38
N PHE A 3 -14.56 6.98 2.55
CA PHE A 3 -15.23 8.21 3.00
C PHE A 3 -14.29 9.42 3.16
N SER A 4 -13.06 9.23 3.64
CA SER A 4 -12.07 10.32 3.79
C SER A 4 -11.80 11.05 2.48
N MET A 5 -11.92 10.37 1.34
CA MET A 5 -11.72 10.98 0.02
C MET A 5 -12.80 11.99 -0.36
N MET A 6 -13.94 12.03 0.32
CA MET A 6 -14.99 13.04 0.09
C MET A 6 -14.51 14.45 0.45
N TYR A 7 -13.53 14.56 1.35
CA TYR A 7 -12.98 15.83 1.82
C TYR A 7 -11.45 15.85 1.87
N ALA A 8 -10.76 14.84 1.34
CA ALA A 8 -9.30 14.72 1.42
C ALA A 8 -8.52 15.92 0.82
N PHE A 9 -9.18 16.76 0.03
CA PHE A 9 -8.60 17.93 -0.64
C PHE A 9 -9.20 19.26 -0.17
N SER A 10 -10.02 19.27 0.88
CA SER A 10 -10.48 20.51 1.51
C SER A 10 -9.41 21.17 2.38
N GLU A 11 -8.42 20.39 2.83
CA GLU A 11 -7.33 20.81 3.70
C GLU A 11 -6.02 20.10 3.31
N ASN A 12 -4.90 20.62 3.80
CA ASN A 12 -3.61 19.95 3.69
C ASN A 12 -3.43 18.94 4.84
N TYR A 13 -3.98 17.74 4.68
CA TYR A 13 -3.97 16.73 5.74
C TYR A 13 -2.61 16.09 5.99
N ILE A 14 -2.35 15.82 7.27
CA ILE A 14 -1.45 14.77 7.75
C ILE A 14 -2.34 13.59 8.14
N LEU A 15 -1.88 12.36 7.89
CA LEU A 15 -2.50 11.10 8.27
C LEU A 15 -1.75 10.58 9.51
N PRO A 16 -2.22 10.86 10.74
CA PRO A 16 -1.52 10.46 11.94
C PRO A 16 -1.97 9.09 12.45
N LEU A 17 -0.99 8.26 12.80
CA LEU A 17 -1.12 7.19 13.78
C LEU A 17 -0.21 7.57 14.96
N SER A 18 -0.72 8.44 15.84
CA SER A 18 0.03 9.09 16.91
C SER A 18 0.06 8.24 18.20
N HIS A 19 0.73 8.77 19.23
CA HIS A 19 0.82 8.18 20.56
C HIS A 19 -0.56 7.95 21.20
N ASP A 20 -1.50 8.88 21.03
CA ASP A 20 -2.85 8.83 21.59
C ASP A 20 -3.64 7.59 21.13
N GLU A 21 -3.27 6.99 20.00
CA GLU A 21 -3.95 5.83 19.43
C GLU A 21 -3.49 4.51 20.00
N VAL A 22 -2.41 4.48 20.80
CA VAL A 22 -1.75 3.25 21.30
C VAL A 22 -1.59 3.20 22.82
N VAL A 23 -2.51 3.86 23.53
CA VAL A 23 -2.56 3.97 25.00
C VAL A 23 -4.00 3.80 25.52
N HIS A 24 -4.16 3.79 26.85
CA HIS A 24 -5.46 3.83 27.54
C HIS A 24 -6.43 2.69 27.14
N GLY A 25 -5.91 1.48 26.96
CA GLY A 25 -6.73 0.30 26.62
C GLY A 25 -7.07 0.21 25.13
N LYS A 26 -6.56 1.12 24.29
CA LYS A 26 -6.79 1.12 22.84
C LYS A 26 -5.98 0.06 22.09
N LYS A 27 -5.02 -0.60 22.76
CA LYS A 27 -4.02 -1.53 22.20
C LYS A 27 -3.00 -0.86 21.29
N SER A 28 -1.88 -1.54 21.07
CA SER A 28 -0.92 -1.19 20.02
C SER A 28 -1.52 -1.37 18.61
N LEU A 29 -0.90 -0.78 17.58
CA LEU A 29 -1.37 -0.94 16.21
C LEU A 29 -1.41 -2.41 15.76
N ILE A 30 -0.39 -3.21 16.11
CA ILE A 30 -0.37 -4.63 15.74
C ILE A 30 -1.43 -5.42 16.49
N ASP A 31 -1.71 -5.09 17.75
CA ASP A 31 -2.68 -5.86 18.53
C ASP A 31 -4.14 -5.47 18.23
N LYS A 32 -4.38 -4.29 17.62
CA LYS A 32 -5.66 -3.96 16.99
C LYS A 32 -5.97 -4.86 15.78
N MET A 33 -4.96 -5.45 15.13
CA MET A 33 -5.18 -6.27 13.95
C MET A 33 -5.85 -7.60 14.31
N PRO A 34 -6.85 -8.06 13.54
CA PRO A 34 -7.52 -9.33 13.77
C PRO A 34 -6.69 -10.51 13.24
N GLY A 35 -7.12 -11.72 13.60
CA GLY A 35 -6.53 -12.98 13.13
C GLY A 35 -5.38 -13.48 14.01
N TYR A 36 -4.67 -14.47 13.49
CA TYR A 36 -3.52 -15.06 14.16
C TYR A 36 -2.29 -14.16 14.04
N TYR A 37 -1.19 -14.58 14.69
CA TYR A 37 0.05 -13.82 14.74
C TYR A 37 0.51 -13.32 13.35
N ASP A 38 0.50 -14.18 12.33
CA ASP A 38 0.92 -13.80 10.98
C ASP A 38 -0.07 -12.88 10.25
N ASP A 39 -1.37 -13.02 10.53
CA ASP A 39 -2.40 -12.14 9.99
C ASP A 39 -2.25 -10.73 10.55
N LYS A 40 -1.87 -10.59 11.83
CA LYS A 40 -1.64 -9.28 12.46
C LYS A 40 -0.55 -8.49 11.73
N PHE A 41 0.59 -9.11 11.42
CA PHE A 41 1.64 -8.46 10.65
C PHE A 41 1.21 -8.16 9.21
N SER A 42 0.45 -9.05 8.57
CA SER A 42 -0.03 -8.84 7.20
C SER A 42 -1.00 -7.65 7.12
N ASN A 43 -1.96 -7.58 8.05
CA ASN A 43 -2.83 -6.42 8.22
C ASN A 43 -2.06 -5.13 8.49
N LEU A 44 -1.03 -5.17 9.35
CA LEU A 44 -0.25 -3.97 9.67
C LEU A 44 0.54 -3.46 8.46
N ARG A 45 1.17 -4.35 7.69
CA ARG A 45 1.82 -3.98 6.42
C ARG A 45 0.80 -3.43 5.42
N LEU A 46 -0.38 -4.05 5.31
CA LEU A 46 -1.46 -3.56 4.45
C LEU A 46 -1.92 -2.16 4.85
N LEU A 47 -2.16 -1.91 6.15
CA LEU A 47 -2.53 -0.59 6.66
C LEU A 47 -1.48 0.46 6.29
N TYR A 48 -0.20 0.18 6.52
CA TYR A 48 0.85 1.14 6.22
C TYR A 48 1.02 1.38 4.73
N GLN A 49 0.96 0.35 3.89
CA GLN A 49 0.96 0.58 2.44
C GLN A 49 -0.22 1.46 2.04
N TYR A 50 -1.42 1.16 2.51
CA TYR A 50 -2.61 1.98 2.23
C TYR A 50 -2.46 3.43 2.70
N MET A 51 -1.99 3.64 3.93
CA MET A 51 -1.70 4.97 4.48
C MET A 51 -0.69 5.75 3.63
N TYR A 52 0.34 5.08 3.11
CA TYR A 52 1.36 5.71 2.28
C TYR A 52 0.86 6.07 0.88
N ALA A 53 -0.08 5.29 0.33
CA ALA A 53 -0.74 5.58 -0.94
C ALA A 53 -1.85 6.63 -0.83
N HIS A 54 -2.58 6.68 0.29
CA HIS A 54 -3.66 7.64 0.50
C HIS A 54 -3.12 9.09 0.44
N PRO A 55 -3.80 10.05 -0.21
CA PRO A 55 -3.36 11.45 -0.22
C PRO A 55 -3.21 12.03 1.20
N GLY A 56 -2.17 12.86 1.39
CA GLY A 56 -1.82 13.50 2.67
C GLY A 56 -0.48 13.01 3.25
N LYS A 57 0.16 13.80 4.12
CA LYS A 57 1.49 13.46 4.67
C LYS A 57 1.41 12.41 5.79
N LYS A 58 2.52 11.74 6.11
CA LYS A 58 2.50 10.53 6.98
C LYS A 58 3.09 10.84 8.35
N LEU A 59 2.45 10.37 9.41
CA LEU A 59 3.00 10.39 10.77
C LEU A 59 2.73 9.05 11.44
N LEU A 60 3.80 8.41 11.93
CA LEU A 60 3.74 7.15 12.66
C LEU A 60 4.51 7.31 13.98
N PHE A 61 3.88 6.93 15.09
CA PHE A 61 4.50 6.97 16.40
C PHE A 61 5.47 5.79 16.63
N MET A 62 6.49 6.04 17.45
CA MET A 62 7.52 5.06 17.79
C MET A 62 6.95 3.78 18.38
N GLY A 63 7.57 2.64 18.09
CA GLY A 63 7.06 1.30 18.41
C GLY A 63 6.14 0.75 17.32
N GLY A 64 5.44 1.61 16.58
CA GLY A 64 4.62 1.21 15.44
C GLY A 64 5.44 0.62 14.30
N GLU A 65 6.72 0.99 14.18
CA GLU A 65 7.56 0.65 13.04
C GLU A 65 8.06 -0.80 13.03
N PHE A 66 8.22 -1.40 14.19
CA PHE A 66 8.61 -2.81 14.36
C PHE A 66 7.47 -3.66 14.92
N GLY A 67 6.28 -3.08 15.10
CA GLY A 67 5.09 -3.79 15.59
C GLY A 67 5.19 -4.15 17.07
N GLN A 68 5.46 -3.18 17.94
CA GLN A 68 5.39 -3.40 19.39
C GLN A 68 3.99 -3.90 19.77
N PHE A 69 3.92 -4.98 20.56
CA PHE A 69 2.65 -5.62 20.93
C PHE A 69 1.90 -4.91 22.06
N ILE A 70 2.61 -4.53 23.12
CA ILE A 70 1.99 -3.85 24.25
C ILE A 70 1.76 -2.37 23.93
N GLU A 71 0.81 -1.77 24.65
CA GLU A 71 0.60 -0.33 24.62
C GLU A 71 1.87 0.43 25.02
N TRP A 72 1.98 1.65 24.51
CA TRP A 72 3.06 2.52 24.92
C TRP A 72 2.91 2.89 26.40
N LYS A 73 4.01 2.83 27.13
CA LYS A 73 4.13 3.24 28.52
C LYS A 73 5.18 4.33 28.62
N GLU A 74 4.81 5.52 29.06
CA GLU A 74 5.74 6.66 29.13
C GLU A 74 6.89 6.46 30.13
N HIS A 75 6.68 5.63 31.15
CA HIS A 75 7.63 5.37 32.23
C HIS A 75 8.59 4.20 31.93
N GLU A 76 8.43 3.52 30.79
CA GLU A 76 9.27 2.42 30.34
C GLU A 76 9.84 2.71 28.94
N GLY A 77 10.94 2.04 28.60
CA GLY A 77 11.46 2.05 27.24
C GLY A 77 10.55 1.25 26.29
N LEU A 78 10.75 1.44 24.98
CA LEU A 78 10.14 0.54 23.99
C LEU A 78 10.71 -0.88 24.12
N ASP A 79 9.94 -1.86 23.67
CA ASP A 79 10.30 -3.28 23.70
C ASP A 79 11.32 -3.64 22.60
N TRP A 80 12.53 -3.09 22.69
CA TRP A 80 13.58 -3.27 21.68
C TRP A 80 14.00 -4.73 21.48
N HIS A 81 13.86 -5.56 22.51
CA HIS A 81 14.11 -7.00 22.44
C HIS A 81 13.24 -7.71 21.39
N LEU A 82 12.10 -7.13 20.99
CA LEU A 82 11.26 -7.69 19.92
C LEU A 82 12.00 -7.77 18.58
N LEU A 83 13.00 -6.92 18.33
CA LEU A 83 13.81 -6.97 17.11
C LEU A 83 14.68 -8.22 16.99
N GLU A 84 14.84 -9.00 18.06
CA GLU A 84 15.49 -10.31 18.03
C GLU A 84 14.61 -11.38 17.36
N TYR A 85 13.31 -11.11 17.22
CA TYR A 85 12.36 -12.01 16.55
C TYR A 85 12.17 -11.62 15.08
N ASP A 86 12.26 -12.62 14.20
CA ASP A 86 12.26 -12.46 12.74
C ASP A 86 11.09 -11.60 12.20
N LYS A 87 9.87 -11.75 12.73
CA LYS A 87 8.69 -11.01 12.24
C LYS A 87 8.77 -9.52 12.51
N HIS A 88 9.28 -9.11 13.68
CA HIS A 88 9.45 -7.71 14.04
C HIS A 88 10.60 -7.06 13.26
N ALA A 89 11.73 -7.76 13.08
CA ALA A 89 12.83 -7.30 12.23
C ALA A 89 12.39 -7.11 10.77
N LYS A 90 11.56 -8.03 10.25
CA LYS A 90 10.96 -7.93 8.91
C LYS A 90 9.96 -6.78 8.81
N MET A 91 9.19 -6.51 9.86
CA MET A 91 8.27 -5.37 9.92
C MET A 91 9.02 -4.03 9.86
N GLN A 92 10.09 -3.91 10.64
CA GLN A 92 10.96 -2.73 10.60
C GLN A 92 11.60 -2.56 9.23
N SER A 93 12.09 -3.66 8.63
CA SER A 93 12.66 -3.66 7.28
C SER A 93 11.63 -3.25 6.22
N TYR A 94 10.39 -3.72 6.36
CA TYR A 94 9.27 -3.34 5.50
C TYR A 94 9.03 -1.83 5.52
N LEU A 95 8.93 -1.23 6.72
CA LEU A 95 8.71 0.21 6.81
C LEU A 95 9.92 1.05 6.38
N LYS A 96 11.13 0.56 6.61
CA LYS A 96 12.34 1.21 6.07
C LYS A 96 12.29 1.29 4.54
N ASP A 97 11.95 0.19 3.90
CA ASP A 97 11.84 0.14 2.44
C ASP A 97 10.63 0.92 1.91
N LEU A 98 9.50 0.91 2.61
CA LEU A 98 8.33 1.71 2.25
C LEU A 98 8.63 3.21 2.32
N ASN A 99 9.36 3.66 3.35
CA ASN A 99 9.83 5.04 3.44
C ASN A 99 10.82 5.40 2.33
N LYS A 100 11.71 4.48 1.96
CA LYS A 100 12.60 4.69 0.81
C LYS A 100 11.79 4.84 -0.47
N PHE A 101 10.86 3.92 -0.72
CA PHE A 101 9.97 3.95 -1.89
C PHE A 101 9.18 5.26 -1.95
N TYR A 102 8.60 5.70 -0.83
CA TYR A 102 7.85 6.96 -0.75
C TYR A 102 8.66 8.19 -1.16
N LYS A 103 9.96 8.23 -0.81
CA LYS A 103 10.84 9.34 -1.21
C LYS A 103 11.29 9.29 -2.67
N GLU A 104 11.25 8.10 -3.28
CA GLU A 104 11.69 7.88 -4.66
C GLU A 104 10.54 7.98 -5.66
N GLU A 105 9.31 7.66 -5.26
CA GLU A 105 8.12 7.68 -6.12
C GLU A 105 7.31 8.97 -5.95
N THR A 106 7.53 9.90 -6.89
CA THR A 106 6.90 11.23 -6.92
C THR A 106 5.37 11.20 -6.96
N CYS A 107 4.76 10.14 -7.51
CA CYS A 107 3.31 9.97 -7.52
C CYS A 107 2.70 10.01 -6.11
N LEU A 108 3.46 9.59 -5.10
CA LEU A 108 2.96 9.48 -3.73
C LEU A 108 2.91 10.80 -2.96
N TYR A 109 3.58 11.87 -3.44
CA TYR A 109 3.74 13.09 -2.65
C TYR A 109 3.69 14.43 -3.40
N GLU A 110 3.88 14.47 -4.72
CA GLU A 110 3.96 15.74 -5.47
C GLU A 110 2.61 16.45 -5.58
N VAL A 111 1.52 15.69 -5.69
CA VAL A 111 0.14 16.17 -5.83
C VAL A 111 -0.72 15.46 -4.78
N ASP A 112 -0.59 15.89 -3.52
CA ASP A 112 -1.33 15.32 -2.38
C ASP A 112 -2.60 16.10 -2.00
N SER A 113 -2.71 17.34 -2.47
CA SER A 113 -3.75 18.30 -2.05
C SER A 113 -4.74 18.67 -3.17
N SER A 114 -4.78 17.89 -4.25
CA SER A 114 -5.72 18.05 -5.36
C SER A 114 -6.18 16.71 -5.91
N PHE A 115 -7.40 16.68 -6.46
CA PHE A 115 -7.92 15.55 -7.25
C PHE A 115 -7.03 15.23 -8.47
N ASP A 116 -6.23 16.17 -8.96
CA ASP A 116 -5.30 15.91 -10.09
C ASP A 116 -4.27 14.80 -9.77
N GLY A 117 -4.01 14.55 -8.48
CA GLY A 117 -3.06 13.55 -8.01
C GLY A 117 -3.66 12.18 -7.68
N PHE A 118 -4.97 12.00 -7.90
CA PHE A 118 -5.72 10.82 -7.45
C PHE A 118 -6.88 10.47 -8.37
N GLU A 119 -7.01 9.20 -8.74
CA GLU A 119 -8.17 8.70 -9.50
C GLU A 119 -8.60 7.32 -8.99
N TRP A 120 -9.88 7.13 -8.66
CA TRP A 120 -10.38 5.80 -8.32
C TRP A 120 -10.37 4.88 -9.53
N ILE A 121 -9.92 3.63 -9.35
CA ILE A 121 -10.13 2.54 -10.31
C ILE A 121 -11.34 1.71 -9.85
N GLU A 122 -11.36 1.29 -8.58
CA GLU A 122 -12.42 0.48 -7.99
C GLU A 122 -12.58 0.87 -6.52
N ASN A 123 -13.78 1.25 -6.11
CA ASN A 123 -14.10 1.70 -4.74
C ASN A 123 -15.47 1.20 -4.23
N GLN A 124 -16.14 0.34 -4.99
CA GLN A 124 -17.46 -0.23 -4.75
C GLN A 124 -17.42 -1.74 -4.48
N ASN A 125 -16.28 -2.42 -4.65
CA ASN A 125 -16.13 -3.86 -4.35
C ASN A 125 -16.07 -4.17 -2.84
N TYR A 126 -17.15 -3.85 -2.13
CA TYR A 126 -17.28 -4.02 -0.67
C TYR A 126 -17.42 -5.50 -0.27
N LEU A 127 -18.00 -6.35 -1.13
CA LEU A 127 -18.16 -7.79 -0.89
C LEU A 127 -16.81 -8.49 -0.74
N GLU A 128 -15.83 -8.05 -1.50
CA GLU A 128 -14.48 -8.61 -1.49
C GLU A 128 -13.47 -7.79 -0.70
N SER A 129 -13.91 -6.62 -0.20
CA SER A 129 -13.09 -5.60 0.46
C SER A 129 -11.81 -5.32 -0.33
N ILE A 130 -11.98 -5.01 -1.62
CA ILE A 130 -10.90 -4.56 -2.49
C ILE A 130 -11.16 -3.13 -2.89
N ILE A 131 -10.11 -2.32 -2.83
CA ILE A 131 -10.10 -1.00 -3.47
C ILE A 131 -8.84 -0.87 -4.32
N SER A 132 -8.94 -0.06 -5.37
CA SER A 132 -7.79 0.33 -6.17
C SER A 132 -7.93 1.74 -6.71
N PHE A 133 -6.82 2.44 -6.84
CA PHE A 133 -6.75 3.81 -7.33
C PHE A 133 -5.39 4.11 -7.94
N GLU A 134 -5.31 5.19 -8.70
CA GLU A 134 -4.08 5.74 -9.24
C GLU A 134 -3.63 6.92 -8.40
N ARG A 135 -2.32 7.02 -8.18
CA ARG A 135 -1.63 8.23 -7.73
C ARG A 135 -0.88 8.83 -8.91
N ILE A 136 -0.99 10.15 -9.08
CA ILE A 136 -0.52 10.85 -10.27
C ILE A 136 0.44 11.96 -9.85
N ASN A 137 1.61 12.02 -10.48
CA ASN A 137 2.60 13.07 -10.22
C ASN A 137 2.43 14.27 -11.17
N LYS A 138 3.24 15.31 -11.02
CA LYS A 138 3.16 16.52 -11.87
C LYS A 138 3.51 16.27 -13.34
N ALA A 139 4.27 15.21 -13.62
CA ALA A 139 4.60 14.78 -14.97
C ALA A 139 3.50 13.92 -15.62
N GLY A 140 2.41 13.63 -14.90
CA GLY A 140 1.33 12.76 -15.39
C GLY A 140 1.65 11.27 -15.34
N GLU A 141 2.75 10.87 -14.69
CA GLU A 141 3.00 9.45 -14.45
C GLU A 141 2.01 8.89 -13.43
N LYS A 142 1.65 7.61 -13.60
CA LYS A 142 0.62 6.95 -12.79
C LYS A 142 1.20 5.78 -12.00
N LEU A 143 0.90 5.75 -10.70
CA LEU A 143 1.12 4.60 -9.82
C LEU A 143 -0.21 3.95 -9.46
N ILE A 144 -0.45 2.74 -9.94
CA ILE A 144 -1.64 1.96 -9.59
C ILE A 144 -1.42 1.33 -8.21
N CYS A 145 -2.35 1.58 -7.29
CA CYS A 145 -2.34 1.07 -5.92
C CYS A 145 -3.54 0.15 -5.73
N ILE A 146 -3.30 -1.10 -5.32
CA ILE A 146 -4.34 -2.14 -5.16
C ILE A 146 -4.23 -2.73 -3.75
N PHE A 147 -5.37 -2.90 -3.07
CA PHE A 147 -5.43 -3.35 -1.67
C PHE A 147 -6.50 -4.43 -1.50
N ASN A 148 -6.13 -5.54 -0.86
CA ASN A 148 -7.04 -6.61 -0.48
C ASN A 148 -7.13 -6.72 1.04
N PHE A 149 -8.26 -6.31 1.61
CA PHE A 149 -8.48 -6.29 3.05
C PHE A 149 -9.09 -7.59 3.60
N THR A 150 -8.98 -8.70 2.86
CA THR A 150 -9.45 -10.03 3.30
C THR A 150 -8.31 -11.05 3.31
N PRO A 151 -8.41 -12.11 4.14
CA PRO A 151 -7.43 -13.20 4.17
C PRO A 151 -7.52 -14.16 2.97
N VAL A 152 -8.28 -13.81 1.93
CA VAL A 152 -8.45 -14.61 0.72
C VAL A 152 -7.62 -14.01 -0.41
N ALA A 153 -6.60 -14.73 -0.87
CA ALA A 153 -5.81 -14.33 -2.03
C ALA A 153 -6.62 -14.50 -3.32
N ARG A 154 -6.39 -13.62 -4.30
CA ARG A 154 -7.08 -13.66 -5.60
C ARG A 154 -6.05 -13.74 -6.72
N ASN A 155 -5.98 -14.90 -7.36
CA ASN A 155 -5.15 -15.08 -8.55
C ASN A 155 -5.91 -14.58 -9.78
N ASP A 156 -5.19 -14.07 -10.77
CA ASP A 156 -5.78 -13.59 -12.04
C ASP A 156 -6.89 -12.52 -11.86
N TYR A 157 -6.78 -11.69 -10.81
CA TYR A 157 -7.75 -10.65 -10.49
C TYR A 157 -7.67 -9.51 -11.53
N PRO A 158 -8.79 -9.11 -12.17
CA PRO A 158 -8.79 -8.06 -13.18
C PRO A 158 -8.70 -6.66 -12.55
N ILE A 159 -7.85 -5.80 -13.12
CA ILE A 159 -7.75 -4.38 -12.78
C ILE A 159 -7.76 -3.58 -14.08
N GLY A 160 -8.75 -2.69 -14.22
CA GLY A 160 -8.84 -1.76 -15.35
C GLY A 160 -7.67 -0.77 -15.38
N VAL A 161 -7.08 -0.57 -16.56
CA VAL A 161 -5.95 0.35 -16.81
C VAL A 161 -6.21 1.20 -18.05
N THR A 162 -5.64 2.41 -18.08
CA THR A 162 -5.90 3.37 -19.18
C THR A 162 -5.04 3.18 -20.42
N GLU A 163 -3.95 2.41 -20.34
CA GLU A 163 -2.99 2.26 -21.44
C GLU A 163 -2.59 0.79 -21.67
N LEU A 164 -2.38 0.42 -22.93
CA LEU A 164 -1.70 -0.83 -23.27
C LEU A 164 -0.23 -0.78 -22.85
N GLY A 165 0.30 -1.93 -22.43
CA GLY A 165 1.70 -2.07 -22.08
C GLY A 165 1.95 -3.19 -21.10
N THR A 166 3.14 -3.17 -20.51
CA THR A 166 3.50 -4.06 -19.40
C THR A 166 3.60 -3.25 -18.13
N TYR A 167 2.90 -3.68 -17.08
CA TYR A 167 2.90 -3.09 -15.76
C TYR A 167 3.84 -3.88 -14.86
N ASN A 168 4.82 -3.19 -14.26
CA ASN A 168 5.76 -3.80 -13.33
C ASN A 168 5.25 -3.63 -11.91
N THR A 169 5.31 -4.69 -11.10
CA THR A 169 5.13 -4.55 -9.66
C THR A 169 6.36 -3.87 -9.07
N LEU A 170 6.17 -2.67 -8.52
CA LEU A 170 7.25 -1.90 -7.91
C LEU A 170 7.41 -2.22 -6.42
N PHE A 171 6.28 -2.44 -5.73
CA PHE A 171 6.28 -2.71 -4.30
C PHE A 171 5.08 -3.58 -3.90
N THR A 172 5.27 -4.51 -2.97
CA THR A 172 4.18 -5.30 -2.38
C THR A 172 4.44 -5.63 -0.92
N SER A 173 3.41 -5.51 -0.09
CA SER A 173 3.46 -5.86 1.33
C SER A 173 3.62 -7.35 1.59
N ASP A 174 3.28 -8.18 0.61
CA ASP A 174 3.34 -9.65 0.74
C ASP A 174 4.69 -10.25 0.31
N HIS A 175 5.70 -9.43 0.00
CA HIS A 175 7.00 -9.98 -0.38
C HIS A 175 7.61 -10.81 0.77
N GLN A 176 8.22 -11.96 0.47
CA GLN A 176 8.76 -12.89 1.49
C GLN A 176 9.81 -12.24 2.41
N ARG A 177 10.57 -11.27 1.89
CA ARG A 177 11.52 -10.47 2.68
C ARG A 177 10.87 -9.66 3.81
N TYR A 178 9.56 -9.43 3.73
CA TYR A 178 8.75 -8.74 4.74
C TYR A 178 7.88 -9.68 5.57
N GLY A 179 8.04 -11.00 5.38
CA GLY A 179 7.28 -12.02 6.09
C GLY A 179 5.95 -12.40 5.45
N GLY A 180 5.72 -12.01 4.19
CA GLY A 180 4.61 -12.48 3.36
C GLY A 180 4.96 -13.71 2.50
N ASN A 181 4.10 -14.01 1.53
CA ASN A 181 4.15 -15.25 0.73
C ASN A 181 4.65 -15.07 -0.72
N THR A 182 4.69 -13.83 -1.22
CA THR A 182 5.12 -13.51 -2.59
C THR A 182 6.64 -13.68 -2.72
N LYS A 183 7.05 -14.73 -3.45
CA LYS A 183 8.47 -15.08 -3.69
C LYS A 183 9.11 -14.26 -4.80
N ARG A 184 8.35 -13.93 -5.84
CA ARG A 184 8.85 -13.26 -7.05
C ARG A 184 7.90 -12.16 -7.49
N ILE A 185 8.47 -10.98 -7.68
CA ILE A 185 7.80 -9.83 -8.29
C ILE A 185 7.47 -10.16 -9.75
N LYS A 186 6.18 -10.01 -10.11
CA LYS A 186 5.65 -10.28 -11.45
C LYS A 186 5.40 -8.99 -12.24
N ARG A 187 5.30 -9.15 -13.55
CA ARG A 187 4.86 -8.15 -14.51
C ARG A 187 3.57 -8.60 -15.16
N TYR A 188 2.70 -7.67 -15.48
CA TYR A 188 1.38 -7.94 -16.00
C TYR A 188 1.19 -7.22 -17.34
N LYS A 189 0.82 -7.97 -18.38
CA LYS A 189 0.60 -7.41 -19.71
C LYS A 189 -0.87 -7.00 -19.83
N ALA A 190 -1.12 -5.75 -20.18
CA ALA A 190 -2.47 -5.27 -20.43
C ALA A 190 -3.04 -5.91 -21.71
N LYS A 191 -4.34 -6.18 -21.68
CA LYS A 191 -5.13 -6.70 -22.81
C LYS A 191 -6.29 -5.74 -23.10
N GLU A 192 -6.78 -5.79 -24.33
CA GLU A 192 -8.05 -5.17 -24.75
C GLU A 192 -9.22 -5.95 -24.17
N GLU A 193 -9.48 -5.68 -22.90
CA GLU A 193 -10.54 -6.31 -22.12
C GLU A 193 -11.10 -5.25 -21.18
N GLU A 194 -12.35 -4.83 -21.43
CA GLU A 194 -13.00 -3.74 -20.70
C GLU A 194 -13.26 -4.14 -19.26
N PHE A 195 -12.78 -3.32 -18.32
CA PHE A 195 -12.99 -3.53 -16.90
C PHE A 195 -12.90 -2.21 -16.12
N HIS A 196 -13.70 -2.06 -15.05
CA HIS A 196 -13.81 -0.83 -14.27
C HIS A 196 -14.03 0.44 -15.14
N GLY A 197 -14.79 0.34 -16.23
CA GLY A 197 -15.02 1.44 -17.17
C GLY A 197 -13.79 1.87 -17.99
N ARG A 198 -12.75 1.04 -18.05
CA ARG A 198 -11.51 1.28 -18.80
C ARG A 198 -11.37 0.25 -19.93
N ALA A 199 -10.87 0.68 -21.09
CA ALA A 199 -10.78 -0.15 -22.30
C ALA A 199 -9.77 -1.33 -22.20
N TYR A 200 -8.84 -1.26 -21.24
CA TYR A 200 -7.84 -2.28 -21.04
C TYR A 200 -7.85 -2.79 -19.60
N SER A 201 -7.34 -3.99 -19.39
CA SER A 201 -7.13 -4.53 -18.05
C SER A 201 -5.86 -5.38 -17.95
N ILE A 202 -5.35 -5.49 -16.74
CA ILE A 202 -4.32 -6.43 -16.34
C ILE A 202 -4.91 -7.46 -15.39
N ARG A 203 -4.34 -8.67 -15.40
CA ARG A 203 -4.69 -9.75 -14.49
C ARG A 203 -3.58 -9.93 -13.47
N VAL A 204 -3.83 -9.62 -12.20
CA VAL A 204 -2.83 -9.59 -11.13
C VAL A 204 -3.04 -10.72 -10.13
N ASP A 205 -1.95 -11.21 -9.53
CA ASP A 205 -2.03 -12.09 -8.37
C ASP A 205 -2.06 -11.23 -7.11
N LEU A 206 -3.26 -10.96 -6.62
CA LEU A 206 -3.51 -10.09 -5.48
C LEU A 206 -3.39 -10.88 -4.17
N PRO A 207 -2.36 -10.63 -3.34
CA PRO A 207 -2.16 -11.36 -2.09
C PRO A 207 -3.30 -11.19 -1.08
N ALA A 208 -3.48 -12.18 -0.21
CA ALA A 208 -4.33 -12.07 0.98
C ALA A 208 -3.77 -11.02 1.95
N LEU A 209 -4.65 -10.19 2.54
CA LEU A 209 -4.26 -9.11 3.47
C LEU A 209 -3.05 -8.31 2.95
N GLY A 210 -3.10 -7.95 1.67
CA GLY A 210 -1.93 -7.52 0.92
C GLY A 210 -2.19 -6.35 0.00
N ALA A 211 -1.11 -5.65 -0.33
CA ALA A 211 -1.12 -4.45 -1.16
C ALA A 211 -0.06 -4.54 -2.25
N MET A 212 -0.34 -3.89 -3.39
CA MET A 212 0.54 -3.86 -4.55
C MET A 212 0.57 -2.46 -5.14
N TYR A 213 1.77 -2.03 -5.52
CA TYR A 213 2.01 -0.84 -6.34
C TYR A 213 2.56 -1.24 -7.70
N LEU A 214 1.89 -0.82 -8.75
CA LEU A 214 2.23 -1.13 -10.14
C LEU A 214 2.45 0.15 -10.93
N LYS A 215 3.42 0.15 -11.84
CA LYS A 215 3.65 1.26 -12.78
C LYS A 215 3.87 0.69 -14.18
N ARG A 216 3.32 1.38 -15.19
CA ARG A 216 3.54 1.02 -16.59
C ARG A 216 5.02 1.21 -16.93
N ILE A 217 5.62 0.23 -17.60
CA ILE A 217 6.98 0.35 -18.11
C ILE A 217 6.91 1.26 -19.36
N PRO A 218 7.70 2.36 -19.42
CA PRO A 218 7.79 3.17 -20.63
C PRO A 218 8.15 2.31 -21.84
N ALA A 219 7.51 2.56 -22.98
CA ALA A 219 7.92 1.92 -24.22
C ALA A 219 9.38 2.29 -24.50
N LYS A 220 10.26 1.31 -24.75
CA LYS A 220 11.60 1.63 -25.26
C LYS A 220 11.43 2.35 -26.58
N GLU A 221 11.93 3.58 -26.68
CA GLU A 221 12.06 4.26 -27.97
C GLU A 221 12.86 3.33 -28.88
N THR A 222 12.19 2.83 -29.91
CA THR A 222 12.87 2.07 -30.95
C THR A 222 13.64 3.11 -31.74
N LYS A 223 14.94 3.28 -31.45
CA LYS A 223 15.82 4.07 -32.31
C LYS A 223 15.76 3.43 -33.68
N ILE A 224 14.97 4.01 -34.57
CA ILE A 224 14.99 3.68 -35.99
C ILE A 224 16.39 4.07 -36.45
N LYS A 225 17.25 3.06 -36.64
CA LYS A 225 18.50 3.25 -37.38
C LYS A 225 18.09 3.66 -38.80
N ARG A 226 18.24 4.95 -39.11
CA ARG A 226 18.29 5.42 -40.49
C ARG A 226 19.63 5.02 -41.11
#